data_AF-A0A3S1D4C9-F1
#
_entry.id   AF-A0A3S1D4C9-F1
#
_cell.length_a   1.000
_cell.length_b   1.000
_cell.length_c   1.000
_cell.angle_alpha   90.00
_cell.angle_beta   90.00
_cell.angle_gamma   90.00
#
_symmetry.space_group_name_H-M   'P 1'
#
loop_
_entity.id
_entity.type
_entity.pdbx_description
1 polymer ?
#
loop_
_entity_poly.entity_id
_entity_poly.type
_entity_poly.pdbx_seq_one_letter_code
_entity_poly.pdbx_strand_id
1 'polypeptide(L)'
;MLSGIKQKAIVGRDGKIELSTTEFEEGTIVEVIVFAEPQIEEDATTYLLKSEANKKRLLKAIENVNKGNLIYVDLDEYEKDSL
;
A
#
# COMPACT_ATOMS: atom_id res chain seq x y z
N MET A 1 -19.74 -18.21 18.10
CA MET A 1 -18.67 -18.96 17.42
C MET A 1 -17.80 -17.96 16.69
N LEU A 2 -16.49 -17.94 16.95
CA LEU A 2 -15.58 -17.01 16.30
C LEU A 2 -15.34 -17.50 14.85
N SER A 3 -15.54 -16.63 13.86
CA SER A 3 -15.41 -17.00 12.44
C SER A 3 -14.06 -16.64 11.83
N GLY A 4 -13.23 -15.85 12.53
CA GLY A 4 -11.91 -15.44 12.04
C GLY A 4 -11.19 -14.53 13.03
N ILE A 5 -9.87 -14.47 12.90
CA ILE A 5 -8.98 -13.63 13.72
C ILE A 5 -8.13 -12.78 12.78
N LYS A 6 -8.10 -11.46 13.00
CA LYS A 6 -7.14 -10.56 12.35
C LYS A 6 -6.21 -9.99 13.41
N GLN A 7 -4.94 -10.39 13.38
CA GLN A 7 -3.93 -9.99 14.37
C GLN A 7 -2.72 -9.38 13.67
N LYS A 8 -2.21 -8.27 14.23
CA LYS A 8 -0.87 -7.76 13.93
C LYS A 8 0.08 -8.30 15.00
N ALA A 9 1.14 -8.98 14.59
CA ALA A 9 2.10 -9.61 15.50
C ALA A 9 3.54 -9.30 15.06
N ILE A 10 4.43 -9.15 16.03
CA ILE A 10 5.87 -9.07 15.80
C ILE A 10 6.41 -10.50 15.85
N VAL A 11 7.27 -10.85 14.90
CA VAL A 11 7.92 -12.18 14.88
C VAL A 11 8.82 -12.31 16.11
N GLY A 12 8.56 -13.34 16.91
CA GLY A 12 9.27 -13.61 18.15
C GLY A 12 10.63 -14.30 17.94
N ARG A 13 11.22 -14.77 19.04
CA ARG A 13 12.45 -15.58 18.99
C ARG A 13 12.22 -16.82 18.11
N ASP A 14 13.26 -17.22 17.39
CA ASP A 14 13.24 -18.37 16.47
C ASP A 14 12.26 -18.26 15.29
N GLY A 15 11.79 -17.04 14.95
CA GLY A 15 10.97 -16.82 13.76
C GLY A 15 9.49 -17.20 13.92
N LYS A 16 9.01 -17.42 15.15
CA LYS A 16 7.64 -17.87 15.42
C LYS A 16 6.65 -16.71 15.57
N ILE A 17 5.40 -16.95 15.17
CA ILE A 17 4.26 -16.06 15.36
C ILE A 17 3.25 -16.77 16.26
N GLU A 18 2.85 -16.11 17.35
CA GLU A 18 1.90 -16.66 18.32
C GLU A 18 0.53 -16.01 18.14
N LEU A 19 -0.51 -16.84 18.07
CA LEU A 19 -1.90 -16.40 18.16
C LEU A 19 -2.27 -16.30 19.63
N SER A 20 -2.64 -15.11 20.09
CA SER A 20 -2.81 -14.82 21.52
C SER A 20 -4.04 -15.49 22.14
N THR A 21 -5.06 -15.81 21.33
CA THR A 21 -6.22 -16.61 21.78
C THR A 21 -6.93 -17.22 20.56
N THR A 22 -7.10 -18.54 20.53
CA THR A 22 -7.90 -19.25 19.51
C THR A 22 -9.07 -19.96 20.20
N GLU A 23 -10.28 -19.43 20.07
CA GLU A 23 -11.52 -20.05 20.57
C GLU A 23 -12.15 -21.00 19.53
N PHE A 24 -11.35 -21.53 18.61
CA PHE A 24 -11.85 -22.48 17.62
C PHE A 24 -12.07 -23.84 18.27
N GLU A 25 -13.23 -24.44 17.99
CA GLU A 25 -13.56 -25.78 18.45
C GLU A 25 -12.67 -26.82 17.76
N GLU A 26 -12.42 -27.94 18.45
CA GLU A 26 -11.66 -29.05 17.89
C GLU A 26 -12.28 -29.53 16.56
N GLY A 27 -11.45 -29.77 15.55
CA GLY A 27 -11.90 -30.17 14.22
C GLY A 27 -12.29 -29.02 13.29
N THR A 28 -12.25 -27.76 13.76
CA THR A 28 -12.49 -26.60 12.90
C THR A 28 -11.38 -26.45 11.85
N ILE A 29 -11.76 -26.43 10.57
CA ILE A 29 -10.84 -26.12 9.47
C ILE A 29 -10.60 -24.60 9.42
N VAL A 30 -9.34 -24.19 9.47
CA VAL A 30 -8.94 -22.78 9.43
C VAL A 30 -7.89 -22.53 8.34
N GLU A 31 -7.94 -21.35 7.72
CA GLU A 31 -6.92 -20.84 6.80
C GLU A 31 -6.09 -19.75 7.50
N VAL A 32 -4.78 -19.77 7.34
CA VAL A 32 -3.85 -18.80 7.94
C VAL A 32 -3.18 -17.99 6.83
N ILE A 33 -3.40 -16.67 6.85
CA ILE A 33 -2.75 -15.72 5.93
C ILE A 33 -1.68 -14.96 6.70
N VAL A 34 -0.42 -15.11 6.30
CA VAL A 34 0.71 -14.36 6.89
C VAL A 34 1.18 -13.31 5.88
N PHE A 35 1.07 -12.04 6.27
CA PHE A 35 1.58 -10.92 5.50
C PHE A 35 2.74 -10.25 6.26
N ALA A 36 3.93 -10.25 5.67
CA ALA A 36 5.05 -9.50 6.21
C ALA A 36 4.89 -8.04 5.79
N GLU A 37 4.64 -7.16 6.76
CA GLU A 37 4.65 -5.72 6.48
C GLU A 37 6.05 -5.29 6.03
N PRO A 38 6.16 -4.50 4.95
CA PRO A 38 7.45 -3.97 4.53
C PRO A 38 8.04 -3.13 5.67
N GLN A 39 9.28 -3.47 6.06
CA GLN A 39 9.97 -2.79 7.16
C GLN A 39 10.34 -1.33 6.85
N ILE A 40 10.24 -0.95 5.58
CA ILE A 40 10.62 0.36 5.08
C ILE A 40 9.40 0.86 4.30
N GLU A 41 8.71 1.86 4.85
CA GLU A 41 8.00 2.79 3.99
C GLU A 41 9.04 3.40 3.06
N GLU A 42 9.01 3.01 1.78
CA GLU A 42 9.92 3.60 0.80
C GLU A 42 9.65 5.10 0.76
N ASP A 43 10.68 5.89 1.04
CA ASP A 43 10.59 7.35 0.95
C ASP A 43 10.01 7.73 -0.43
N ALA A 44 8.97 8.58 -0.41
CA ALA A 44 8.20 8.87 -1.62
C ALA A 44 9.07 9.48 -2.73
N THR A 45 10.10 10.26 -2.36
CA THR A 45 11.06 10.80 -3.32
C THR A 45 11.86 9.68 -3.97
N THR A 46 12.35 8.74 -3.16
CA THR A 46 13.07 7.55 -3.62
C THR A 46 12.22 6.73 -4.58
N TYR A 47 10.96 6.45 -4.23
CA TYR A 47 10.02 5.73 -5.08
C TYR A 47 9.80 6.44 -6.44
N LEU A 48 9.49 7.74 -6.42
CA LEU A 48 9.21 8.51 -7.63
C LEU A 48 10.43 8.61 -8.57
N LEU A 49 11.64 8.66 -8.01
CA LEU A 49 12.89 8.79 -8.76
C LEU A 49 13.52 7.45 -9.17
N LYS A 50 13.00 6.32 -8.68
CA LYS A 50 13.54 4.96 -8.90
C LYS A 50 13.59 4.54 -10.37
N SER A 51 12.57 4.92 -11.15
CA SER A 51 12.49 4.63 -12.58
C SER A 51 12.93 5.83 -13.40
N GLU A 52 13.82 5.62 -14.37
CA GLU A 52 14.25 6.68 -15.30
C GLU A 52 13.07 7.30 -16.07
N ALA A 53 12.04 6.52 -16.39
CA ALA A 53 10.83 7.04 -17.01
C ALA A 53 10.04 7.95 -16.07
N ASN A 54 9.88 7.56 -14.80
CA ASN A 54 9.15 8.36 -13.80
C ASN A 54 9.91 9.64 -13.46
N LYS A 55 11.23 9.53 -13.26
CA LYS A 55 12.11 10.68 -13.03
C LYS A 55 12.00 11.72 -14.14
N LYS A 56 12.11 11.31 -15.40
CA LYS A 56 11.98 12.22 -16.56
C LYS A 56 10.60 12.90 -16.61
N ARG A 57 9.53 12.13 -16.35
CA ARG A 57 8.16 12.66 -16.33
C ARG A 57 7.96 13.68 -15.21
N LEU A 58 8.43 13.37 -13.99
CA LEU A 58 8.30 14.23 -12.83
C LEU A 58 9.07 15.54 -13.02
N LEU A 59 10.34 15.47 -13.45
CA LEU A 59 11.15 16.66 -13.68
C LEU A 59 10.56 17.57 -14.76
N LYS A 60 10.02 17.00 -15.84
CA LYS A 60 9.32 17.75 -16.89
C LYS A 60 8.03 18.39 -16.37
N ALA A 61 7.27 17.70 -15.52
CA ALA A 61 6.07 18.24 -14.91
C ALA A 61 6.38 19.45 -14.00
N ILE A 62 7.43 19.33 -13.17
CA ILE A 62 7.91 20.44 -12.32
C ILE A 62 8.37 21.62 -13.19
N GLU A 63 9.10 21.36 -14.27
CA GLU A 63 9.51 22.41 -15.22
C GLU A 63 8.31 23.14 -15.84
N ASN A 64 7.26 22.41 -16.23
CA ASN A 64 6.02 23.00 -16.76
C ASN A 64 5.34 23.89 -15.73
N VAL A 65 5.24 23.45 -14.47
CA VAL A 65 4.66 24.25 -13.38
C VAL A 65 5.45 25.55 -13.19
N ASN A 66 6.77 25.47 -13.13
CA ASN A 66 7.64 26.64 -12.95
C ASN A 66 7.55 27.64 -14.11
N LYS A 67 7.27 27.15 -15.32
CA LYS A 67 7.06 27.98 -16.52
C LYS A 67 5.63 28.51 -16.65
N GLY A 68 4.70 28.10 -15.77
CA GLY A 68 3.29 28.44 -15.87
C GLY A 68 2.55 27.69 -16.99
N ASN A 69 3.12 26.62 -17.54
CA ASN A 69 2.51 25.77 -18.55
C ASN A 69 1.48 24.83 -17.91
N LEU A 70 0.40 25.41 -17.38
CA LEU A 70 -0.64 24.71 -16.63
C LEU A 70 -1.97 24.73 -17.40
N ILE A 71 -2.73 23.63 -17.26
CA ILE A 71 -4.11 23.54 -17.71
C ILE A 71 -4.95 23.27 -16.47
N TYR A 72 -5.98 24.09 -16.26
CA TYR A 72 -6.95 23.88 -15.20
C TYR A 72 -7.97 22.85 -15.68
N VAL A 73 -8.22 21.86 -14.83
CA VAL A 73 -9.17 20.77 -15.11
C VAL A 73 -10.14 20.72 -13.94
N ASP A 74 -11.43 20.84 -14.25
CA ASP A 74 -12.51 20.53 -13.30
C ASP A 74 -12.69 19.01 -13.29
N LEU A 75 -12.48 18.39 -12.12
CA LEU A 75 -12.56 16.93 -11.98
C LEU A 75 -14.00 16.43 -12.11
N ASP A 76 -14.98 17.21 -11.65
CA ASP A 76 -16.39 16.84 -11.73
C ASP A 76 -16.91 16.87 -13.17
N GLU A 77 -16.29 17.68 -14.04
CA GLU A 77 -16.56 17.70 -15.48
C GLU A 77 -15.83 16.57 -16.20
N TYR A 78 -14.56 16.35 -15.87
CA TYR A 78 -13.72 15.35 -16.53
C TYR A 78 -14.18 13.89 -16.31
N GLU A 79 -14.70 13.57 -15.13
CA GLU A 79 -15.16 12.22 -14.82
C GLU A 79 -16.49 11.85 -15.50
N LYS A 80 -17.28 12.82 -15.96
CA LYS A 80 -18.56 12.58 -16.65
C LYS A 80 -18.39 11.93 -18.02
N ASP A 81 -17.28 12.19 -18.68
CA ASP A 81 -16.97 11.64 -20.02
C ASP A 81 -16.25 10.28 -19.95
N SER A 82 -16.02 9.74 -18.75
CA SER A 82 -15.25 8.52 -18.50
C SER A 82 -16.10 7.29 -18.12
N LEU A 83 -17.44 7.39 -18.19
CA LEU A 83 -18.42 6.34 -17.89
C LEU A 83 -19.37 6.11 -19.07
#